data_AF-A0A088D997-F1
#
_entry.id   AF-A0A088D997-F1
#
_cell.length_a   1.000
_cell.length_b   1.000
_cell.length_c   1.000
_cell.angle_alpha   90.00
_cell.angle_beta   90.00
_cell.angle_gamma   90.00
#
_symmetry.space_group_name_H-M   'P 1'
#
loop_
_entity.id
_entity.type
_entity.pdbx_description
1 polymer ?
#
loop_
_entity_poly.entity_id
_entity_poly.type
_entity_poly.pdbx_seq_one_letter_code
_entity_poly.pdbx_strand_id
1 'polypeptide(L)'
;MADAGAMRSQLNEMRLNAESSKRTAVMDALRKYRYHIFTRYNWSTGSGFAGKNIISDVYDDGRFTYIRLSNPNRGLMAVQAEVGGKKAIVPTKYDDAYAIYSMSGIYPKFTLTLDGVELEIKRADNATNGES
;
A
#
# COMPACT_ATOMS: atom_id res chain seq x y z
N MET A 1 -36.63 1.26 44.78
CA MET A 1 -36.11 0.00 44.22
C MET A 1 -36.38 -0.16 42.71
N ALA A 2 -36.99 0.80 42.00
CA ALA A 2 -37.31 0.69 40.56
C ALA A 2 -36.18 1.14 39.59
N ASP A 3 -35.07 1.66 40.12
CA ASP A 3 -34.07 2.42 39.35
C ASP A 3 -32.94 1.54 38.76
N ALA A 4 -32.60 0.45 39.45
CA ALA A 4 -31.50 -0.43 39.04
C ALA A 4 -31.79 -1.24 37.76
N GLY A 5 -33.06 -1.56 37.48
CA GLY A 5 -33.47 -2.27 36.27
C GLY A 5 -33.40 -1.39 35.03
N ALA A 6 -33.91 -0.15 35.14
CA ALA A 6 -33.86 0.85 34.08
C ALA A 6 -32.40 1.24 33.76
N MET A 7 -31.59 1.47 34.79
CA MET A 7 -30.16 1.77 34.61
C MET A 7 -29.40 0.61 33.94
N ARG A 8 -29.71 -0.65 34.28
CA ARG A 8 -29.11 -1.82 33.60
C ARG A 8 -29.53 -1.92 32.13
N SER A 9 -30.79 -1.65 31.81
CA SER A 9 -31.27 -1.62 30.43
C SER A 9 -30.57 -0.54 29.61
N GLN A 10 -30.47 0.67 30.16
CA GLN A 10 -29.76 1.79 29.53
C GLN A 10 -28.28 1.50 29.31
N LEU A 11 -27.61 0.86 30.28
CA LEU A 11 -26.21 0.43 30.14
C LEU A 11 -26.02 -0.61 29.03
N ASN A 12 -26.96 -1.53 28.88
CA ASN A 12 -26.91 -2.52 27.80
C ASN A 12 -27.17 -1.88 26.44
N GLU A 13 -28.15 -0.99 26.31
CA GLU A 13 -28.41 -0.23 25.08
C GLU A 13 -27.21 0.64 24.68
N MET A 14 -26.60 1.35 25.64
CA MET A 14 -25.38 2.13 25.39
C MET A 14 -24.22 1.27 24.89
N ARG A 15 -24.04 0.07 25.44
CA ARG A 15 -23.00 -0.87 24.99
C ARG A 15 -23.27 -1.37 23.57
N LEU A 16 -24.49 -1.80 23.28
CA LEU A 16 -24.90 -2.26 21.95
C LEU A 16 -24.74 -1.15 20.89
N ASN A 17 -25.13 0.07 21.24
CA ASN A 17 -24.95 1.24 20.38
C ASN A 17 -23.46 1.53 20.16
N ALA A 18 -22.64 1.49 21.21
CA ALA A 18 -21.19 1.70 21.08
C ALA A 18 -20.51 0.64 20.21
N GLU A 19 -20.89 -0.63 20.34
CA GLU A 19 -20.40 -1.73 19.49
C GLU A 19 -20.83 -1.55 18.04
N SER A 20 -22.09 -1.19 17.80
CA SER A 20 -22.62 -0.89 16.47
C SER A 20 -21.88 0.29 15.82
N SER A 21 -21.69 1.39 16.55
CA SER A 21 -20.95 2.56 16.06
C SER A 21 -19.49 2.23 15.74
N LYS A 22 -18.82 1.42 16.56
CA LYS A 22 -17.45 0.94 16.28
C LYS A 22 -17.41 0.13 14.99
N ARG A 23 -18.34 -0.82 14.81
CA ARG A 23 -18.43 -1.64 13.60
C ARG A 23 -18.64 -0.79 12.36
N THR A 24 -19.55 0.19 12.42
CA THR A 24 -19.80 1.13 11.31
C THR A 24 -18.55 1.94 10.98
N ALA A 25 -17.87 2.49 12.00
CA ALA A 25 -16.63 3.24 11.80
C ALA A 25 -15.54 2.39 11.13
N VAL A 26 -15.39 1.12 11.52
CA VAL A 26 -14.46 0.17 10.88
C VAL A 26 -14.84 -0.08 9.41
N MET A 27 -16.12 -0.33 9.13
CA MET A 27 -16.57 -0.58 7.76
C MET A 27 -16.40 0.64 6.85
N ASP A 28 -16.66 1.85 7.36
CA ASP A 28 -16.46 3.08 6.61
C ASP A 28 -14.97 3.37 6.38
N ALA A 29 -14.12 3.09 7.37
CA ALA A 29 -12.67 3.17 7.20
C ALA A 29 -12.18 2.21 6.10
N LEU A 30 -12.68 0.96 6.09
CA LEU A 30 -12.34 -0.02 5.05
C LEU A 30 -12.83 0.39 3.66
N ARG A 31 -14.03 0.98 3.56
CA ARG A 31 -14.55 1.51 2.28
C ARG A 31 -13.69 2.66 1.77
N LYS A 32 -13.35 3.62 2.64
CA LYS A 32 -12.46 4.73 2.30
C LYS A 32 -11.10 4.20 1.84
N TYR A 33 -10.51 3.26 2.57
CA TYR A 33 -9.24 2.64 2.18
C TYR A 33 -9.30 2.05 0.77
N ARG A 34 -10.32 1.23 0.47
CA ARG A 34 -10.49 0.62 -0.87
C ARG A 34 -10.60 1.64 -1.99
N TYR A 35 -11.21 2.80 -1.73
CA TYR A 35 -11.32 3.88 -2.72
C TYR A 35 -9.98 4.53 -3.07
N HIS A 36 -9.01 4.52 -2.14
CA HIS A 36 -7.68 5.07 -2.39
C HIS A 36 -6.73 4.07 -3.06
N ILE A 37 -7.17 2.83 -3.29
CA ILE A 37 -6.34 1.84 -3.96
C ILE A 37 -6.22 2.19 -5.44
N PHE A 38 -5.03 2.62 -5.82
CA PHE A 38 -4.68 2.93 -7.19
C PHE A 38 -3.76 1.84 -7.74
N THR A 39 -4.16 1.20 -8.84
CA THR A 39 -3.47 0.01 -9.40
C THR A 39 -2.86 0.24 -10.78
N ARG A 40 -3.07 1.43 -11.36
CA ARG A 40 -2.69 1.69 -12.76
C ARG A 40 -1.22 2.11 -12.86
N TYR A 41 -0.33 1.14 -12.70
CA TYR A 41 1.09 1.30 -12.93
C TYR A 41 1.53 0.58 -14.19
N ASN A 42 2.52 1.16 -14.87
CA ASN A 42 3.25 0.53 -15.96
C ASN A 42 4.68 0.29 -15.50
N TRP A 43 5.25 -0.85 -15.88
CA TRP A 43 6.65 -1.15 -15.56
C TRP A 43 7.37 -1.79 -16.73
N SER A 44 8.67 -1.54 -16.82
CA SER A 44 9.53 -2.27 -17.75
C SER A 44 9.75 -3.70 -17.27
N THR A 45 9.99 -4.60 -18.22
CA THR A 45 10.49 -5.94 -17.93
C THR A 45 11.96 -5.98 -18.33
N GLY A 46 12.82 -6.47 -17.43
CA GLY A 46 14.24 -6.62 -17.72
C GLY A 46 14.51 -7.87 -18.55
N SER A 47 15.74 -8.01 -19.04
CA SER A 47 16.20 -9.23 -19.68
C SER A 47 16.84 -10.20 -18.66
N GLY A 48 16.93 -11.48 -19.03
CA GLY A 48 17.58 -12.50 -18.20
C GLY A 48 16.80 -12.94 -16.96
N PHE A 49 17.43 -13.79 -16.15
CA PHE A 49 16.85 -14.37 -14.92
C PHE A 49 16.54 -13.30 -13.87
N ALA A 50 17.38 -12.26 -13.76
CA ALA A 50 17.24 -11.19 -12.79
C ALA A 50 16.27 -10.06 -13.19
N GLY A 51 15.68 -10.09 -14.40
CA GLY A 51 14.82 -9.00 -14.88
C GLY A 51 13.43 -9.41 -15.37
N LYS A 52 13.29 -10.62 -15.91
CA LYS A 52 12.06 -11.02 -16.61
C LYS A 52 10.94 -11.42 -15.65
N ASN A 53 9.79 -10.78 -15.79
CA ASN A 53 8.52 -11.09 -15.10
C ASN A 53 8.65 -11.15 -13.56
N ILE A 54 9.45 -10.26 -12.99
CA ILE A 54 9.67 -10.21 -11.54
C ILE A 54 8.53 -9.52 -10.80
N ILE A 55 7.98 -8.46 -11.38
CA ILE A 55 6.86 -7.73 -10.81
C ILE A 55 5.56 -8.39 -11.27
N SER A 56 4.69 -8.73 -10.32
CA SER A 56 3.33 -9.20 -10.63
C SER A 56 2.36 -8.02 -10.68
N ASP A 57 2.44 -7.15 -9.67
CA ASP A 57 1.52 -6.02 -9.48
C ASP A 57 2.23 -4.85 -8.81
N VAL A 58 1.77 -3.65 -9.10
CA VAL A 58 2.13 -2.43 -8.36
C VAL A 58 0.85 -1.65 -8.09
N TYR A 59 0.69 -1.21 -6.85
CA TYR A 59 -0.45 -0.39 -6.43
C TYR A 59 -0.07 0.49 -5.24
N ASP A 60 -0.87 1.51 -4.96
CA ASP A 60 -0.75 2.34 -3.76
C ASP A 60 -2.10 2.55 -3.10
N ASP A 61 -2.09 2.99 -1.84
CA ASP A 61 -3.29 3.22 -1.04
C ASP A 61 -3.52 4.70 -0.67
N GLY A 62 -2.91 5.62 -1.42
CA GLY A 62 -2.93 7.05 -1.07
C GLY A 62 -1.83 7.46 -0.07
N ARG A 63 -1.09 6.52 0.52
CA ARG A 63 0.02 6.81 1.44
C ARG A 63 1.28 5.98 1.19
N PHE A 64 1.11 4.70 0.91
CA PHE A 64 2.20 3.75 0.66
C PHE A 64 2.06 3.16 -0.73
N THR A 65 3.20 2.91 -1.36
CA THR A 65 3.28 2.15 -2.62
C THR A 65 3.71 0.73 -2.31
N TYR A 66 3.06 -0.25 -2.96
CA TYR A 66 3.29 -1.67 -2.82
C TYR A 66 3.73 -2.27 -4.15
N ILE A 67 4.78 -3.09 -4.10
CA ILE A 67 5.32 -3.81 -5.27
C ILE A 67 5.28 -5.29 -4.94
N ARG A 68 4.41 -6.04 -5.61
CA ARG A 68 4.33 -7.50 -5.44
C ARG A 68 5.23 -8.19 -6.45
N LEU A 69 5.97 -9.18 -5.97
CA LEU A 69 6.82 -9.99 -6.82
C LEU A 69 6.11 -11.28 -7.25
N SER A 70 6.31 -11.66 -8.51
CA SER A 70 5.93 -12.97 -9.04
C SER A 70 6.85 -14.09 -8.54
N ASN A 71 8.10 -13.77 -8.19
CA ASN A 71 9.13 -14.74 -7.81
C ASN A 71 10.01 -14.18 -6.67
N PRO A 72 9.65 -14.40 -5.39
CA PRO A 72 10.37 -13.86 -4.23
C PRO A 72 11.80 -14.39 -4.05
N ASN A 73 12.11 -15.56 -4.60
CA ASN A 73 13.37 -16.27 -4.38
C ASN A 73 14.59 -15.64 -5.08
N ARG A 74 14.48 -14.42 -5.63
CA ARG A 74 15.51 -13.78 -6.46
C ARG A 74 16.34 -12.71 -5.72
N GLY A 75 16.19 -12.59 -4.41
CA GLY A 75 17.00 -11.70 -3.57
C GLY A 75 16.32 -10.36 -3.25
N LEU A 76 16.95 -9.61 -2.34
CA LEU A 76 16.45 -8.31 -1.92
C LEU A 76 16.79 -7.22 -2.94
N MET A 77 15.81 -6.41 -3.30
CA MET A 77 15.94 -5.36 -4.32
C MET A 77 16.00 -3.98 -3.69
N ALA A 78 16.79 -3.09 -4.30
CA ALA A 78 16.82 -1.69 -3.92
C ALA A 78 15.75 -0.91 -4.69
N VAL A 79 15.01 -0.04 -4.00
CA VAL A 79 14.07 0.89 -4.62
C VAL A 79 14.67 2.28 -4.62
N GLN A 80 14.69 2.91 -5.78
CA GLN A 80 15.17 4.28 -5.98
C GLN A 80 14.05 5.15 -6.54
N ALA A 81 13.85 6.34 -6.00
CA ALA A 81 12.90 7.31 -6.52
C ALA A 81 13.55 8.69 -6.63
N GLU A 82 12.88 9.60 -7.33
CA GLU A 82 13.29 11.00 -7.36
C GLU A 82 12.72 11.74 -6.14
N VAL A 83 13.61 12.27 -5.29
CA VAL A 83 13.27 13.05 -4.09
C VAL A 83 14.01 14.38 -4.19
N GLY A 84 13.26 15.50 -4.30
CA GLY A 84 13.86 16.83 -4.43
C GLY A 84 14.75 16.98 -5.67
N GLY A 85 14.37 16.36 -6.80
CA GLY A 85 15.12 16.42 -8.06
C GLY A 85 16.36 15.52 -8.12
N LYS A 86 16.57 14.66 -7.11
CA LYS A 86 17.72 13.74 -7.07
C LYS A 86 17.24 12.31 -6.90
N LYS A 87 17.92 11.36 -7.54
CA LYS A 87 17.73 9.93 -7.27
C LYS A 87 18.19 9.63 -5.84
N ALA A 88 17.32 9.02 -5.06
CA ALA A 88 17.60 8.57 -3.70
C ALA A 88 17.07 7.15 -3.48
N ILE A 89 17.75 6.37 -2.65
CA ILE A 89 17.24 5.08 -2.17
C ILE A 89 16.09 5.38 -1.22
N VAL A 90 14.92 4.79 -1.49
CA VAL A 90 13.76 4.94 -0.64
C VAL A 90 13.74 3.81 0.39
N PRO A 91 13.55 4.10 1.68
CA PRO A 91 13.36 3.06 2.68
C PRO A 91 12.15 2.19 2.32
N THR A 92 12.38 0.88 2.30
CA THR A 92 11.33 -0.10 2.05
C THR A 92 11.30 -1.17 3.14
N LYS A 93 10.11 -1.72 3.36
CA LYS A 93 9.92 -2.93 4.15
C LYS A 93 9.56 -4.07 3.20
N TYR A 94 10.20 -5.21 3.35
CA TYR A 94 9.83 -6.43 2.64
C TYR A 94 9.00 -7.35 3.53
N ASP A 95 7.91 -7.89 2.98
CA ASP A 95 7.09 -8.91 3.62
C ASP A 95 7.27 -10.24 2.86
N ASP A 96 7.99 -11.17 3.47
CA ASP A 96 8.33 -12.48 2.89
C ASP A 96 7.09 -13.35 2.65
N ALA A 97 6.05 -13.22 3.49
CA ALA A 97 4.86 -14.08 3.41
C ALA A 97 4.03 -13.78 2.16
N TYR A 98 4.08 -12.54 1.68
CA TYR A 98 3.32 -12.08 0.52
C TYR A 98 4.20 -11.65 -0.65
N ALA A 99 5.53 -11.68 -0.50
CA ALA A 99 6.49 -11.20 -1.48
C ALA A 99 6.26 -9.73 -1.89
N ILE A 100 5.97 -8.86 -0.92
CA ILE A 100 5.60 -7.45 -1.17
C ILE A 100 6.66 -6.51 -0.59
N TYR A 101 7.16 -5.59 -1.41
CA TYR A 101 7.83 -4.39 -0.92
C TYR A 101 6.80 -3.31 -0.62
N SER A 102 6.91 -2.69 0.55
CA SER A 102 6.14 -1.53 0.95
C SER A 102 7.07 -0.32 1.05
N MET A 103 6.74 0.74 0.32
CA MET A 103 7.48 1.99 0.24
C MET A 103 6.62 3.12 0.83
N SER A 104 7.21 3.93 1.70
CA SER A 104 6.54 5.12 2.23
C SER A 104 6.43 6.20 1.16
N GLY A 105 5.23 6.69 0.90
CA GLY A 105 4.94 7.72 -0.08
C GLY A 105 4.50 7.18 -1.44
N ILE A 106 4.10 8.13 -2.28
CA ILE A 106 3.70 7.91 -3.66
C ILE A 106 4.70 8.63 -4.55
N TYR A 107 5.25 7.90 -5.50
CA TYR A 107 6.19 8.44 -6.47
C TYR A 107 5.63 8.25 -7.87
N PRO A 108 5.59 9.32 -8.72
CA PRO A 108 5.18 9.20 -10.11
C PRO A 108 6.04 8.18 -10.89
N LYS A 109 7.31 8.07 -10.49
CA LYS A 109 8.32 7.21 -11.12
C LYS A 109 9.32 6.73 -10.08
N PHE A 110 9.68 5.45 -10.15
CA PHE A 110 10.74 4.85 -9.35
C PHE A 110 11.36 3.67 -10.09
N THR A 111 12.53 3.23 -9.63
CA THR A 111 13.30 2.13 -10.20
C THR A 111 13.51 1.06 -9.15
N LEU A 112 13.31 -0.18 -9.54
CA LEU A 112 13.66 -1.37 -8.77
C LEU A 112 14.94 -1.96 -9.35
N THR A 113 15.96 -2.15 -8.52
CA THR A 113 17.28 -2.62 -8.97
C THR A 113 17.63 -3.95 -8.31
N LEU A 114 18.04 -4.93 -9.14
CA LEU A 114 18.54 -6.24 -8.74
C LEU A 114 19.72 -6.62 -9.64
N ASP A 115 20.89 -6.93 -9.08
CA ASP A 115 22.05 -7.41 -9.84
C ASP A 115 22.40 -6.55 -11.07
N GLY A 116 22.27 -5.23 -10.96
CA GLY A 116 22.51 -4.27 -12.04
C GLY A 116 21.39 -4.17 -13.09
N VAL A 117 20.33 -4.97 -12.98
CA VAL A 117 19.11 -4.81 -13.78
C VAL A 117 18.24 -3.72 -13.16
N GLU A 118 17.87 -2.72 -13.96
CA GLU A 118 16.95 -1.68 -13.57
C GLU A 118 15.57 -1.92 -14.19
N LEU A 119 14.55 -2.03 -13.35
CA LEU A 119 13.15 -2.07 -13.75
C LEU A 119 12.53 -0.71 -13.42
N GLU A 120 12.08 0.00 -14.43
CA GLU A 120 11.44 1.30 -14.28
C GLU A 120 9.94 1.11 -14.07
N ILE A 121 9.40 1.71 -13.01
CA ILE A 121 7.97 1.68 -12.67
C ILE A 121 7.44 3.11 -12.72
N LYS A 122 6.29 3.29 -13.38
CA LYS A 122 5.64 4.58 -13.61
C LYS A 122 4.15 4.49 -13.28
N ARG A 123 3.66 5.44 -12.49
CA ARG A 123 2.23 5.63 -12.27
C ARG A 123 1.60 6.13 -13.57
N ALA A 124 0.60 5.44 -14.10
CA ALA A 124 0.08 5.70 -15.45
C ALA A 124 -0.62 7.07 -15.57
N ASP A 125 -1.17 7.58 -14.47
CA ASP A 125 -2.12 8.70 -14.50
C ASP A 125 -1.51 10.01 -13.97
N ASN A 126 -0.21 10.04 -13.64
CA ASN A 126 0.43 11.24 -13.10
C ASN A 126 0.79 12.26 -14.19
N ALA A 127 -0.22 13.02 -14.60
CA ALA A 127 -0.04 14.37 -15.15
C ALA A 127 0.29 15.41 -14.05
N THR A 128 0.22 15.06 -12.77
CA THR A 128 0.57 15.95 -11.66
C THR A 128 1.40 15.25 -10.58
N ASN A 129 2.33 16.01 -9.99
CA ASN A 129 3.26 15.57 -8.96
C ASN A 129 2.59 15.46 -7.58
N GLY A 130 1.51 14.68 -7.47
CA GLY A 130 1.00 14.24 -6.17
C GLY A 130 0.27 15.29 -5.33
N GLU A 131 -0.60 16.10 -5.92
CA GLU A 131 -1.67 16.79 -5.18
C GLU A 131 -3.02 16.57 -5.86
N SER A 132 -3.97 16.02 -5.10
CA SER A 132 -5.41 16.12 -5.30
C SER A 132 -6.06 16.07 -3.92
#